data_AF-A0A3S1RV66-F1
#
_entry.id   AF-A0A3S1RV66-F1
#
_cell.length_a   1.000
_cell.length_b   1.000
_cell.length_c   1.000
_cell.angle_alpha   90.00
_cell.angle_beta   90.00
_cell.angle_gamma   90.00
#
_symmetry.space_group_name_H-M   'P 1'
#
loop_
_entity.id
_entity.type
_entity.pdbx_description
1 polymer ?
#
loop_
_entity_poly.entity_id
_entity_poly.type
_entity_poly.pdbx_seq_one_letter_code
_entity_poly.pdbx_strand_id
1 'polypeptide(L)'
;MTLIRTGLMLLFLLATLSSSGAGETDLRGIIAKFATAKGFSEIGAVVHELAAAGDPAVERPLAALADGNLYVRKADSLVFVGKEAGESVQLSDPLSGEASGEAAKDGITKIKVNNTLRRVIRDALGTLTLGAKDPAVRIAAADT
;
A
#
# COMPACT_ATOMS: atom_id res chain seq x y z
N MET A 1 -55.62 -1.06 -3.25
CA MET A 1 -54.73 -2.01 -3.96
C MET A 1 -53.46 -1.29 -4.48
N THR A 2 -52.77 -0.54 -3.62
CA THR A 2 -51.63 0.32 -4.00
C THR A 2 -50.45 0.24 -3.01
N LEU A 3 -50.60 -0.42 -1.84
CA LEU A 3 -49.55 -0.52 -0.82
C LEU A 3 -48.49 -1.61 -1.07
N ILE A 4 -48.67 -2.49 -2.06
CA ILE A 4 -47.72 -3.58 -2.35
C ILE A 4 -46.62 -3.11 -3.33
N ARG A 5 -46.82 -1.98 -4.04
CA ARG A 5 -45.88 -1.48 -5.06
C ARG A 5 -44.74 -0.62 -4.50
N THR A 6 -44.90 -0.04 -3.31
CA THR A 6 -43.87 0.82 -2.70
C THR A 6 -42.81 0.02 -1.93
N GLY A 7 -43.10 -1.22 -1.53
CA GLY A 7 -42.12 -2.09 -0.85
C GLY A 7 -41.02 -2.63 -1.77
N LEU A 8 -41.28 -2.72 -3.08
CA LEU A 8 -40.30 -3.25 -4.04
C LEU A 8 -39.27 -2.21 -4.50
N MET A 9 -39.53 -0.92 -4.29
CA MET A 9 -38.61 0.15 -4.71
C MET A 9 -37.55 0.49 -3.66
N LEU A 10 -37.71 0.05 -2.42
CA LEU A 10 -36.74 0.30 -1.33
C LEU A 10 -35.71 -0.83 -1.15
N LEU A 11 -35.88 -1.97 -1.83
CA LEU A 11 -34.97 -3.12 -1.72
C LEU A 11 -33.84 -3.12 -2.77
N PHE A 12 -33.84 -2.16 -3.71
CA PHE A 12 -32.86 -2.14 -4.81
C PHE A 12 -31.72 -1.13 -4.63
N LEU A 13 -31.75 -0.30 -3.58
CA LEU A 13 -30.73 0.74 -3.36
C LEU A 13 -29.62 0.32 -2.38
N LEU A 14 -29.70 -0.87 -1.79
CA LEU A 14 -28.78 -1.33 -0.73
C LEU A 14 -27.78 -2.42 -1.17
N ALA A 15 -27.55 -2.61 -2.48
CA ALA A 15 -26.73 -3.71 -3.01
C ALA A 15 -25.47 -3.27 -3.77
N THR A 16 -25.06 -2.00 -3.71
CA THR A 16 -23.90 -1.51 -4.49
C THR A 16 -22.63 -1.24 -3.67
N LEU A 17 -22.56 -1.63 -2.39
CA LEU A 17 -21.37 -1.43 -1.56
C LEU A 17 -20.77 -2.76 -1.11
N SER A 18 -20.17 -3.53 -2.01
CA SER A 18 -19.24 -4.61 -1.65
C SER A 18 -18.47 -5.12 -2.88
N SER A 19 -17.53 -4.32 -3.39
CA SER A 19 -16.51 -4.84 -4.31
C SER A 19 -15.22 -4.02 -4.27
N SER A 20 -14.67 -3.82 -3.07
CA SER A 20 -13.33 -3.23 -2.89
C SER A 20 -12.33 -4.14 -2.18
N GLY A 21 -12.72 -5.34 -1.74
CA GLY A 21 -11.81 -6.26 -1.01
C GLY A 21 -10.93 -7.17 -1.88
N ALA A 22 -11.29 -7.36 -3.16
CA ALA A 22 -10.54 -8.24 -4.06
C ALA A 22 -9.17 -7.64 -4.44
N GLY A 23 -9.11 -6.32 -4.68
CA GLY A 23 -7.86 -5.61 -4.95
C GLY A 23 -6.95 -5.56 -3.73
N GLU A 24 -7.49 -5.28 -2.55
CA GLU A 24 -6.67 -5.18 -1.32
C GLU A 24 -5.99 -6.50 -0.95
N THR A 25 -6.68 -7.64 -1.12
CA THR A 25 -6.09 -8.97 -0.85
C THR A 25 -4.91 -9.25 -1.79
N ASP A 26 -5.04 -8.89 -3.06
CA ASP A 26 -3.99 -9.06 -4.06
C ASP A 26 -2.79 -8.14 -3.75
N LEU A 27 -3.04 -6.88 -3.40
CA LEU A 27 -2.03 -5.92 -2.96
C LEU A 27 -1.28 -6.40 -1.70
N ARG A 28 -2.00 -6.91 -0.69
CA ARG A 28 -1.38 -7.50 0.52
C ARG A 28 -0.51 -8.70 0.15
N GLY A 29 -0.94 -9.51 -0.81
CA GLY A 29 -0.16 -10.63 -1.35
C GLY A 29 1.15 -10.17 -2.01
N ILE A 30 1.10 -9.11 -2.83
CA ILE A 30 2.28 -8.53 -3.46
C ILE A 30 3.21 -7.92 -2.40
N ILE A 31 2.67 -7.19 -1.42
CA ILE A 31 3.45 -6.60 -0.32
C ILE A 31 4.15 -7.68 0.51
N ALA A 32 3.49 -8.81 0.78
CA ALA A 32 4.08 -9.93 1.50
C ALA A 32 5.34 -10.48 0.79
N LYS A 33 5.43 -10.37 -0.54
CA LYS A 33 6.63 -10.77 -1.29
C LYS A 33 7.88 -9.99 -0.87
N PHE A 34 7.75 -8.75 -0.39
CA PHE A 34 8.90 -7.98 0.13
C PHE A 34 9.51 -8.62 1.38
N ALA A 35 8.74 -9.37 2.19
CA ALA A 35 9.29 -10.07 3.35
C ALA A 35 10.20 -11.24 2.93
N THR A 36 9.93 -11.86 1.78
CA THR A 36 10.71 -12.98 1.25
C THR A 36 11.81 -12.55 0.28
N ALA A 37 11.73 -11.33 -0.26
CA ALA A 37 12.71 -10.81 -1.20
C ALA A 37 14.07 -10.60 -0.52
N LYS A 38 15.09 -11.33 -0.98
CA LYS A 38 16.46 -11.26 -0.44
C LYS A 38 17.37 -10.37 -1.27
N GLY A 39 16.99 -10.09 -2.52
CA GLY A 39 17.79 -9.31 -3.47
C GLY A 39 17.13 -7.99 -3.90
N PHE A 40 17.96 -6.99 -4.22
CA PHE A 40 17.47 -5.74 -4.79
C PHE A 40 16.70 -5.95 -6.11
N SER A 41 17.10 -6.94 -6.93
CA SER A 41 16.38 -7.27 -8.17
C SER A 41 14.97 -7.81 -7.90
N GLU A 42 14.81 -8.63 -6.86
CA GLU A 42 13.50 -9.18 -6.46
C GLU A 42 12.62 -8.07 -5.90
N ILE A 43 13.16 -7.21 -5.04
CA ILE A 43 12.46 -6.01 -4.55
C ILE A 43 12.00 -5.15 -5.72
N GLY A 44 12.84 -4.93 -6.73
CA GLY A 44 12.48 -4.19 -7.93
C GLY A 44 11.33 -4.82 -8.70
N ALA A 45 11.34 -6.15 -8.87
CA ALA A 45 10.23 -6.87 -9.52
C ALA A 45 8.91 -6.71 -8.74
N VAL A 46 8.95 -6.81 -7.41
CA VAL A 46 7.76 -6.61 -6.57
C VAL A 46 7.27 -5.15 -6.65
N VAL A 47 8.17 -4.16 -6.74
CA VAL A 47 7.80 -2.75 -6.96
C VAL A 47 7.06 -2.59 -8.29
N HIS A 48 7.55 -3.20 -9.38
CA HIS A 48 6.87 -3.14 -10.67
C HIS A 48 5.49 -3.80 -10.64
N GLU A 49 5.37 -4.96 -9.98
CA GLU A 49 4.10 -5.66 -9.82
C GLU A 49 3.10 -4.83 -9.00
N LEU A 50 3.56 -4.22 -7.91
CA LEU A 50 2.74 -3.38 -7.06
C LEU A 50 2.33 -2.08 -7.77
N ALA A 51 3.22 -1.47 -8.54
CA ALA A 51 2.92 -0.29 -9.36
C ALA A 51 1.93 -0.61 -10.49
N ALA A 52 2.02 -1.79 -11.09
CA ALA A 52 1.10 -2.25 -12.13
C ALA A 52 -0.33 -2.46 -11.60
N ALA A 53 -0.49 -2.72 -10.30
CA ALA A 53 -1.81 -2.80 -9.67
C ALA A 53 -2.56 -1.45 -9.70
N GLY A 54 -1.85 -0.32 -9.78
CA GLY A 54 -2.45 0.99 -10.05
C GLY A 54 -3.32 1.56 -8.94
N ASP A 55 -3.25 1.02 -7.72
CA ASP A 55 -4.07 1.45 -6.58
C ASP A 55 -3.40 2.61 -5.81
N PRO A 56 -4.12 3.70 -5.46
CA PRO A 56 -3.55 4.80 -4.70
C PRO A 56 -3.00 4.40 -3.32
N ALA A 57 -3.51 3.31 -2.71
CA ALA A 57 -2.98 2.80 -1.44
C ALA A 57 -1.52 2.30 -1.55
N VAL A 58 -1.05 1.99 -2.75
CA VAL A 58 0.33 1.55 -3.05
C VAL A 58 1.35 2.68 -2.94
N GLU A 59 0.91 3.94 -2.99
CA GLU A 59 1.82 5.09 -2.89
C GLU A 59 2.58 5.11 -1.56
N ARG A 60 1.89 4.88 -0.44
CA ARG A 60 2.49 4.85 0.92
C ARG A 60 3.60 3.81 1.07
N PRO A 61 3.40 2.52 0.75
CA PRO A 61 4.45 1.53 0.92
C PRO A 61 5.60 1.75 -0.05
N LEU A 62 5.35 2.22 -1.28
CA LEU A 62 6.42 2.56 -2.22
C LEU A 62 7.24 3.77 -1.73
N ALA A 63 6.60 4.84 -1.27
CA ALA A 63 7.29 6.00 -0.70
C ALA A 63 8.13 5.59 0.52
N ALA A 64 7.54 4.83 1.45
CA ALA A 64 8.25 4.31 2.62
C ALA A 64 9.43 3.41 2.20
N LEU A 65 9.29 2.58 1.17
CA LEU A 65 10.38 1.76 0.65
C LEU A 65 11.49 2.63 0.05
N ALA A 66 11.16 3.70 -0.68
CA ALA A 66 12.12 4.64 -1.24
C ALA A 66 12.95 5.36 -0.15
N ASP A 67 12.33 5.64 1.00
CA ASP A 67 12.99 6.23 2.17
C ASP A 67 13.78 5.21 2.99
N GLY A 68 13.58 3.92 2.75
CA GLY A 68 14.13 2.84 3.58
C GLY A 68 13.41 2.70 4.92
N ASN A 69 12.15 3.10 4.97
CA ASN A 69 11.26 3.03 6.12
C ASN A 69 10.32 1.82 6.05
N LEU A 70 10.59 0.84 5.17
CA LEU A 70 9.90 -0.45 5.18
C LEU A 70 10.62 -1.44 6.09
N TYR A 71 9.84 -2.10 6.95
CA TYR A 71 10.34 -3.07 7.92
C TYR A 71 9.54 -4.36 7.84
N VAL A 72 10.22 -5.48 8.04
CA VAL A 72 9.62 -6.81 8.17
C VAL A 72 9.61 -7.18 9.64
N ARG A 73 8.43 -7.43 10.21
CA ARG A 73 8.30 -7.92 11.58
C ARG A 73 8.65 -9.40 11.63
N LYS A 74 9.66 -9.77 12.44
CA LYS A 74 10.15 -11.16 12.52
C LYS A 74 9.10 -12.13 13.10
N ALA A 75 8.18 -11.64 13.93
CA ALA A 75 7.14 -12.47 14.56
C ALA A 75 6.22 -13.12 13.53
N ASP A 76 5.77 -12.37 12.52
CA ASP A 76 4.76 -12.83 11.54
C ASP A 76 5.27 -12.80 10.10
N SER A 77 6.53 -12.39 9.89
CA SER A 77 7.10 -12.12 8.56
C SER A 77 6.24 -11.16 7.71
N LEU A 78 5.54 -10.23 8.37
CA LEU A 78 4.71 -9.23 7.73
C LEU A 78 5.47 -7.92 7.53
N VAL A 79 5.09 -7.20 6.48
CA VAL A 79 5.72 -5.94 6.09
C VAL A 79 4.91 -4.78 6.65
N PHE A 80 5.61 -3.84 7.28
CA PHE A 80 5.04 -2.65 7.89
C PHE A 80 5.83 -1.41 7.46
N VAL A 81 5.13 -0.28 7.42
CA VAL A 81 5.78 1.02 7.32
C VAL A 81 6.22 1.41 8.72
N GLY A 82 7.52 1.59 8.91
CA GLY A 82 8.10 1.95 10.20
C GLY A 82 8.52 3.41 10.25
N LYS A 83 8.13 4.09 11.32
CA LYS A 83 8.59 5.43 11.65
C LYS A 83 9.42 5.36 12.92
N GLU A 84 10.68 5.78 12.83
CA GLU A 84 11.57 5.79 14.00
C GLU A 84 11.01 6.74 15.07
N ALA A 85 10.80 6.22 16.28
CA ALA A 85 10.24 6.92 17.42
C ALA A 85 11.17 6.73 18.64
N GLY A 86 12.37 7.31 18.56
CA GLY A 86 13.40 7.14 19.60
C GLY A 86 13.99 5.72 19.62
N GLU A 87 13.69 4.98 20.70
CA GLU A 87 14.17 3.60 20.90
C GLU A 87 13.27 2.55 20.23
N SER A 88 12.01 2.86 19.95
CA SER A 88 11.07 1.99 19.23
C SER A 88 10.85 2.45 17.78
N VAL A 89 10.25 1.58 16.97
CA VAL A 89 9.77 1.91 15.64
C VAL A 89 8.26 1.74 15.64
N GLN A 90 7.55 2.83 15.35
CA GLN A 90 6.09 2.81 15.15
C GLN A 90 5.79 2.10 13.84
N LEU A 91 5.03 1.01 13.92
CA LEU A 91 4.61 0.24 12.77
C LEU A 91 3.21 0.71 12.35
N SER A 92 3.03 0.94 11.06
CA SER A 92 1.74 1.25 10.44
C SER A 92 1.46 0.24 9.34
N ASP A 93 0.18 -0.07 9.14
CA ASP A 93 -0.26 -0.93 8.05
C ASP A 93 0.13 -0.25 6.72
N PRO A 94 0.77 -0.99 5.79
CA PRO A 94 1.28 -0.41 4.56
C PRO A 94 0.18 0.13 3.64
N LEU A 95 -1.05 -0.39 3.68
CA LEU A 95 -2.14 0.02 2.79
C LEU A 95 -3.03 1.08 3.45
N SER A 96 -3.53 0.81 4.65
CA SER A 96 -4.45 1.73 5.34
C SER A 96 -3.71 2.91 6.01
N GLY A 97 -2.42 2.74 6.33
CA GLY A 97 -1.67 3.70 7.15
C GLY A 97 -2.06 3.68 8.62
N GLU A 98 -2.86 2.70 9.05
CA GLU A 98 -3.35 2.60 10.42
C GLU A 98 -2.24 2.10 11.35
N ALA A 99 -2.09 2.76 12.50
CA ALA A 99 -1.05 2.42 13.46
C ALA A 99 -1.24 1.00 13.98
N SER A 100 -0.28 0.11 13.67
CA SER A 100 -0.26 -1.30 14.04
C SER A 100 0.57 -1.57 15.29
N GLY A 101 0.78 -0.53 16.11
CA GLY A 101 1.55 -0.56 17.35
C GLY A 101 3.03 -0.20 17.16
N GLU A 102 3.84 -0.50 18.17
CA GLU A 102 5.27 -0.26 18.17
C GLU A 102 6.04 -1.56 18.28
N ALA A 103 7.19 -1.64 17.62
CA ALA A 103 8.11 -2.76 17.74
C ALA A 103 9.51 -2.29 18.10
N ALA A 104 10.19 -3.10 18.93
CA ALA A 104 11.61 -2.92 19.22
C ALA A 104 12.44 -3.19 17.96
N LYS A 105 13.57 -2.49 17.84
CA LYS A 105 14.49 -2.62 16.68
C LYS A 105 14.98 -4.05 16.47
N ASP A 106 15.08 -4.85 17.53
CA ASP A 106 15.49 -6.26 17.46
C ASP A 106 14.44 -7.18 16.83
N GLY A 107 13.15 -6.82 16.97
CA GLY A 107 12.00 -7.60 16.47
C GLY A 107 11.66 -7.34 15.01
N ILE A 108 12.35 -6.40 14.36
CA ILE A 108 12.09 -5.97 12.98
C ILE A 108 13.36 -6.03 12.15
N THR A 109 13.18 -6.19 10.84
CA THR A 109 14.26 -6.21 9.85
C THR A 109 13.99 -5.13 8.82
N LYS A 110 14.88 -4.15 8.71
CA LYS A 110 14.77 -3.08 7.71
C LYS A 110 15.03 -3.61 6.31
N ILE A 111 14.15 -3.29 5.37
CA ILE A 111 14.34 -3.58 3.94
C ILE A 111 15.31 -2.54 3.38
N LYS A 112 16.48 -2.99 2.93
CA LYS A 112 17.49 -2.11 2.37
C LYS A 112 17.19 -1.84 0.90
N VAL A 113 17.35 -0.59 0.48
CA VAL A 113 17.24 -0.15 -0.92
C VAL A 113 18.52 0.54 -1.38
N ASN A 114 18.93 0.30 -2.62
CA ASN A 114 20.06 0.99 -3.26
C ASN A 114 19.55 2.21 -4.06
N ASN A 115 20.49 3.04 -4.56
CA ASN A 115 20.13 4.24 -5.32
C ASN A 115 19.34 3.93 -6.60
N THR A 116 19.67 2.81 -7.27
CA THR A 116 18.97 2.35 -8.48
C THR A 116 17.51 2.05 -8.19
N LEU A 117 17.21 1.31 -7.11
CA LEU A 117 15.85 1.02 -6.68
C LEU A 117 15.09 2.28 -6.29
N ARG A 118 15.74 3.22 -5.60
CA ARG A 118 15.08 4.51 -5.28
C ARG A 118 14.64 5.26 -6.53
N ARG A 119 15.35 5.10 -7.65
CA ARG A 119 14.94 5.68 -8.94
C ARG A 119 13.75 4.92 -9.51
N VAL A 120 13.83 3.59 -9.58
CA VAL A 120 12.72 2.74 -10.07
C VAL A 120 11.43 2.97 -9.29
N ILE A 121 11.52 3.08 -7.97
CA ILE A 121 10.37 3.35 -7.11
C ILE A 121 9.79 4.74 -7.38
N ARG A 122 10.62 5.76 -7.58
CA ARG A 122 10.15 7.11 -7.94
C ARG A 122 9.49 7.15 -9.31
N ASP A 123 10.06 6.45 -10.29
CA ASP A 123 9.46 6.33 -11.62
C ASP A 123 8.09 5.64 -11.53
N ALA A 124 8.01 4.55 -10.76
CA ALA A 124 6.76 3.83 -10.48
C ALA A 124 5.72 4.71 -9.77
N LEU A 125 6.13 5.46 -8.74
CA LEU A 125 5.28 6.44 -8.07
C LEU A 125 4.77 7.49 -9.05
N GLY A 126 5.65 8.10 -9.86
CA GLY A 126 5.23 9.08 -10.87
C GLY A 126 4.22 8.52 -11.87
N THR A 127 4.39 7.27 -12.31
CA THR A 127 3.39 6.62 -13.17
C THR A 127 2.05 6.39 -12.47
N LEU A 128 2.07 6.07 -11.18
CA LEU A 128 0.88 5.89 -10.36
C LEU A 128 0.13 7.21 -10.17
N THR A 129 0.86 8.30 -9.86
CA THR A 129 0.27 9.63 -9.63
C THR A 129 -0.29 10.24 -10.92
N LEU A 130 0.39 10.05 -12.06
CA LEU A 130 -0.10 10.49 -13.37
C LEU A 130 -1.27 9.63 -13.88
N GLY A 131 -1.27 8.33 -13.57
CA GLY A 131 -2.33 7.38 -13.90
C GLY A 131 -3.53 7.41 -12.94
N ALA A 132 -3.44 8.17 -11.84
CA ALA A 132 -4.47 8.22 -10.83
C ALA A 132 -5.81 8.68 -11.43
N LYS A 133 -6.87 7.91 -11.15
CA LYS A 133 -8.24 8.23 -11.57
C LYS A 133 -8.81 9.44 -10.81
N ASP A 134 -8.23 9.76 -9.65
CA ASP A 134 -8.56 10.92 -8.84
C ASP A 134 -7.95 12.20 -9.44
N PRO A 135 -8.77 13.16 -9.90
CA PRO A 135 -8.27 14.41 -10.47
C PRO A 135 -7.47 15.28 -9.48
N ALA A 136 -7.71 15.17 -8.16
CA ALA A 136 -6.97 15.95 -7.17
C ALA A 136 -5.51 15.48 -7.05
N VAL A 137 -5.30 14.15 -7.11
CA VAL A 137 -3.97 13.53 -7.11
C VAL A 137 -3.20 13.87 -8.40
N ARG A 138 -3.90 13.96 -9.54
CA ARG A 138 -3.28 14.36 -10.82
C ARG A 138 -2.83 15.82 -10.84
N ILE A 139 -3.61 16.75 -10.29
CA ILE A 139 -3.25 18.18 -10.25
C ILE A 139 -2.06 18.39 -9.31
N ALA A 140 -2.08 17.78 -8.12
CA ALA A 140 -0.96 17.85 -7.19
C ALA A 140 0.35 17.30 -7.78
N ALA A 141 0.28 16.28 -8.65
CA ALA A 141 1.44 15.73 -9.37
C ALA A 141 1.95 16.61 -10.52
N ALA A 142 1.10 17.44 -11.10
CA ALA A 142 1.46 18.32 -12.22
C ALA A 142 2.10 19.65 -11.76
N ASP A 143 1.89 20.04 -10.50
CA ASP A 143 2.33 21.31 -9.92
C ASP A 143 3.70 21.25 -9.19
N THR A 144 4.42 20.12 -9.23
CA THR A 144 5.78 19.95 -8.69
C THR A 144 6.82 19.74 -9.76
#